data_AF-A0A2N1MY99-F1
#
_entry.id   AF-A0A2N1MY99-F1
#
_cell.length_a   1.000
_cell.length_b   1.000
_cell.length_c   1.000
_cell.angle_alpha   90.00
_cell.angle_beta   90.00
_cell.angle_gamma   90.00
#
_symmetry.space_group_name_H-M   'P 1'
#
loop_
_entity.id
_entity.type
_entity.pdbx_description
1 polymer ?
#
loop_
_entity_poly.entity_id
_entity_poly.type
_entity_poly.pdbx_seq_one_letter_code
_entity_poly.pdbx_strand_id
1 'polypeptide(L)'
;MTRFYCLKCKKETETASEIQDMTTNGRYRLHGDCVVCGMHKNTFTGVDWVIKKKTKEKKKETVAKRHQTVYNRQCKKLGQKILETDDTCKQCIDKCLKNAKKKENGLVPPSKLIWIHSISNTHCSITYFF
;
A
#
# COMPACT_ATOMS: atom_id res chain seq x y z
N MET A 1 34.74 -1.94 -3.29
CA MET A 1 33.66 -2.92 -3.54
C MET A 1 32.34 -2.31 -3.12
N THR A 2 31.39 -2.16 -4.03
CA THR A 2 30.06 -1.64 -3.70
C THR A 2 29.33 -2.60 -2.75
N ARG A 3 28.77 -2.06 -1.65
CA ARG A 3 27.90 -2.82 -0.75
C ARG A 3 26.48 -2.82 -1.31
N PHE A 4 25.79 -3.95 -1.24
CA PHE A 4 24.42 -4.10 -1.73
C PHE A 4 23.68 -5.07 -0.82
N TYR A 5 22.37 -4.89 -0.74
CA TYR A 5 21.53 -5.75 0.07
C TYR A 5 21.26 -7.08 -0.63
N CYS A 6 21.46 -8.19 0.08
CA CYS A 6 21.04 -9.51 -0.38
C CYS A 6 19.64 -9.85 0.08
N LEU A 7 18.72 -10.09 -0.86
CA LEU A 7 17.39 -10.59 -0.51
C LEU A 7 17.46 -12.00 0.10
N LYS A 8 18.35 -12.87 -0.39
CA LYS A 8 18.55 -14.22 0.16
C LYS A 8 19.24 -14.19 1.53
N CYS A 9 20.35 -13.47 1.67
CA CYS A 9 21.08 -13.39 2.95
C CYS A 9 20.47 -12.40 3.95
N LYS A 10 19.50 -11.60 3.52
CA LYS A 10 18.85 -10.52 4.29
C LYS A 10 19.80 -9.51 4.94
N LYS A 11 21.01 -9.35 4.39
CA LYS A 11 22.07 -8.46 4.90
C LYS A 11 22.82 -7.75 3.75
N GLU A 12 23.49 -6.65 4.08
CA GLU A 12 24.46 -6.00 3.18
C GLU A 12 25.64 -6.95 2.93
N THR A 13 26.02 -7.13 1.67
CA THR A 13 27.10 -8.01 1.23
C THR A 13 27.97 -7.31 0.20
N GLU A 14 29.17 -7.84 -0.02
CA GLU A 14 30.11 -7.43 -1.08
C GLU A 14 29.91 -8.25 -2.36
N THR A 15 30.32 -7.66 -3.50
CA THR A 15 29.96 -8.11 -4.86
C THR A 15 31.20 -8.66 -5.50
N ALA A 16 31.16 -9.89 -5.99
CA ALA A 16 32.30 -10.47 -6.69
C ALA A 16 32.49 -9.88 -8.10
N SER A 17 31.40 -9.44 -8.73
CA SER A 17 31.37 -9.08 -10.16
C SER A 17 30.52 -7.83 -10.36
N GLU A 18 31.09 -6.66 -10.10
CA GLU A 18 30.37 -5.38 -10.23
C GLU A 18 30.41 -4.89 -11.68
N ILE A 19 29.23 -4.80 -12.32
CA ILE A 19 29.06 -4.21 -13.65
C ILE A 19 28.05 -3.07 -13.56
N GLN A 20 28.37 -1.93 -14.16
CA GLN A 20 27.49 -0.76 -14.25
C GLN A 20 27.06 -0.54 -15.69
N ASP A 21 25.77 -0.72 -15.96
CA ASP A 21 25.21 -0.53 -17.29
C ASP A 21 24.18 0.60 -17.29
N MET A 22 24.19 1.40 -18.36
CA MET A 22 23.14 2.37 -18.61
C MET A 22 22.03 1.69 -19.42
N THR A 23 20.81 1.67 -18.88
CA THR A 23 19.66 1.19 -19.62
C THR A 23 19.26 2.15 -20.72
N THR A 24 18.53 1.66 -21.73
CA THR A 24 17.98 2.46 -22.84
C THR A 24 17.14 3.66 -22.38
N ASN A 25 16.57 3.59 -21.17
CA ASN A 25 15.79 4.67 -20.56
C ASN A 25 16.66 5.65 -19.75
N GLY A 26 18.00 5.64 -19.93
CA GLY A 26 18.95 6.52 -19.24
C GLY A 26 19.14 6.22 -17.75
N ARG A 27 18.70 5.07 -17.25
CA ARG A 27 18.85 4.68 -15.84
C ARG A 27 20.07 3.80 -15.65
N TYR A 28 20.90 4.12 -14.67
CA TYR A 28 22.01 3.26 -14.26
C TYR A 28 21.50 2.00 -13.55
N ARG A 29 22.10 0.88 -13.89
CA ARG A 29 21.84 -0.42 -13.30
C ARG A 29 23.16 -1.05 -12.87
N LEU A 30 23.23 -1.38 -11.59
CA LEU A 30 24.31 -2.15 -11.01
C LEU A 30 23.94 -3.63 -11.02
N HIS A 31 24.85 -4.42 -11.57
CA HIS A 31 24.79 -5.87 -11.66
C HIS A 31 25.91 -6.51 -10.83
N GLY A 32 25.62 -7.66 -10.24
CA GLY A 32 26.66 -8.53 -9.72
C GLY A 32 26.21 -9.58 -8.73
N ASP A 33 27.15 -10.46 -8.39
CA ASP A 33 26.88 -11.65 -7.59
C ASP A 33 27.18 -11.44 -6.10
N CYS A 34 26.30 -11.98 -5.25
CA CYS A 34 26.53 -12.01 -3.82
C CYS A 34 27.69 -12.95 -3.46
N VAL A 35 28.77 -12.42 -2.89
CA VAL A 35 29.90 -13.25 -2.42
C VAL A 35 29.48 -14.34 -1.44
N VAL A 36 28.42 -14.10 -0.64
CA VAL A 36 27.98 -15.05 0.39
C VAL A 36 27.12 -16.19 -0.16
N CYS A 37 26.26 -15.95 -1.15
CA CYS A 37 25.29 -16.96 -1.59
C CYS A 37 25.23 -17.18 -3.10
N GLY A 38 26.12 -16.54 -3.87
CA GLY A 38 26.21 -16.62 -5.33
C GLY A 38 25.00 -16.06 -6.08
N MET A 39 24.03 -15.46 -5.38
CA MET A 39 22.83 -14.92 -6.04
C MET A 39 23.19 -13.69 -6.86
N HIS A 40 22.91 -13.75 -8.16
CA HIS A 40 22.98 -12.61 -9.06
C HIS A 40 21.95 -11.55 -8.68
N LYS A 41 22.37 -10.29 -8.67
CA LYS A 41 21.52 -9.17 -8.26
C LYS A 41 21.65 -8.00 -9.19
N ASN A 42 20.51 -7.34 -9.36
CA ASN A 42 20.31 -6.21 -10.23
C ASN A 42 19.65 -5.10 -9.41
N THR A 43 20.34 -3.97 -9.24
CA THR A 43 19.78 -2.83 -8.53
C THR A 43 19.88 -1.58 -9.40
N PHE A 44 18.77 -0.87 -9.58
CA PHE A 44 18.77 0.44 -10.22
C PHE A 44 19.34 1.49 -9.27
N THR A 45 20.27 2.29 -9.77
CA THR A 45 21.05 3.24 -8.97
C THR A 45 20.88 4.64 -9.54
N GLY A 46 20.92 5.64 -8.65
CA GLY A 46 21.10 7.03 -9.07
C GLY A 46 22.57 7.33 -9.37
N VAL A 47 22.84 8.48 -9.99
CA VAL A 47 24.21 8.98 -10.28
C VAL A 47 25.06 9.02 -9.00
N ASP A 48 24.47 9.48 -7.89
CA ASP A 48 25.12 9.52 -6.57
C ASP A 48 24.64 8.36 -5.69
N TRP A 49 25.12 7.16 -5.98
CA TRP A 49 24.72 5.92 -5.30
C TRP A 49 24.89 6.00 -3.77
N VAL A 50 23.79 6.26 -3.07
CA VAL A 50 23.73 6.21 -1.59
C VAL A 50 22.62 5.26 -1.17
N ILE A 51 23.01 4.13 -0.55
CA ILE A 51 22.06 3.25 0.13
C ILE A 51 21.56 3.96 1.38
N LYS A 52 20.41 4.64 1.25
CA LYS A 52 19.74 5.29 2.38
C LYS A 52 19.26 4.23 3.37
N LYS A 53 19.96 4.10 4.49
CA LYS A 53 19.49 3.29 5.62
C LYS A 53 18.21 3.92 6.17
N LYS A 54 17.13 3.13 6.21
CA LYS A 54 15.91 3.57 6.89
C LYS A 54 16.16 3.57 8.41
N THR A 55 15.75 4.64 9.08
CA THR A 55 15.76 4.72 10.55
C THR A 55 14.84 3.65 11.17
N LYS A 56 15.06 3.34 12.45
CA LYS A 56 14.29 2.32 13.17
C LYS A 56 12.80 2.67 13.20
N GLU A 57 12.48 3.94 13.34
CA GLU A 57 11.14 4.52 13.36
C GLU A 57 10.46 4.32 12.01
N LYS A 58 11.16 4.66 10.91
CA LYS A 58 10.62 4.53 9.54
C LYS A 58 10.39 3.07 9.15
N LYS A 59 11.19 2.14 9.70
CA LYS A 59 10.95 0.69 9.57
C LYS A 59 9.67 0.27 10.29
N LYS A 60 9.47 0.69 11.55
CA LYS A 60 8.25 0.41 12.32
C LYS A 60 7.00 0.97 11.64
N GLU A 61 7.04 2.22 11.19
CA GLU A 61 5.94 2.85 10.45
C GLU A 61 5.59 2.07 9.18
N THR A 62 6.60 1.63 8.42
CA THR A 62 6.38 0.81 7.22
C THR A 62 5.68 -0.52 7.57
N VAL A 63 6.08 -1.16 8.67
CA VAL A 63 5.45 -2.40 9.14
C VAL A 63 4.00 -2.16 9.55
N ALA A 64 3.72 -1.11 10.33
CA ALA A 64 2.36 -0.72 10.71
C ALA A 64 1.46 -0.46 9.49
N LYS A 65 1.95 0.32 8.50
CA LYS A 65 1.23 0.56 7.24
C LYS A 65 0.94 -0.72 6.46
N ARG A 66 1.88 -1.68 6.46
CA ARG A 66 1.67 -3.00 5.84
C ARG A 66 0.56 -3.77 6.54
N HIS A 67 0.58 -3.83 7.87
CA HIS A 67 -0.49 -4.48 8.65
C HIS A 67 -1.85 -3.82 8.39
N GLN A 68 -1.92 -2.49 8.41
CA GLN A 68 -3.15 -1.76 8.10
C GLN A 68 -3.65 -2.07 6.68
N THR A 69 -2.74 -2.15 5.71
CA THR A 69 -3.10 -2.47 4.32
C THR A 69 -3.66 -3.89 4.19
N VAL A 70 -3.06 -4.86 4.87
CA VAL A 70 -3.55 -6.26 4.89
C VAL A 70 -4.93 -6.33 5.54
N TYR A 71 -5.11 -5.68 6.68
CA TYR A 71 -6.40 -5.60 7.37
C TYR A 71 -7.47 -4.97 6.47
N ASN A 72 -7.20 -3.81 5.86
CA ASN A 72 -8.13 -3.15 4.95
C ASN A 72 -8.51 -4.03 3.76
N ARG A 73 -7.59 -4.86 3.24
CA ARG A 73 -7.88 -5.83 2.18
C ARG A 73 -8.82 -6.94 2.68
N GLN A 74 -8.63 -7.43 3.90
CA GLN A 74 -9.50 -8.43 4.51
C GLN A 74 -10.91 -7.88 4.72
N CYS A 75 -11.05 -6.66 5.27
CA CYS A 75 -12.34 -6.01 5.45
C CYS A 75 -13.09 -5.81 4.12
N LYS A 76 -12.40 -5.38 3.05
CA LYS A 76 -13.03 -5.23 1.73
C LYS A 76 -13.57 -6.56 1.19
N LYS A 77 -12.80 -7.64 1.30
CA LYS A 77 -13.23 -8.97 0.87
C LYS A 77 -14.44 -9.47 1.65
N LEU A 78 -14.44 -9.29 2.98
CA LEU A 78 -15.57 -9.68 3.83
C LEU A 78 -16.80 -8.84 3.53
N GLY A 79 -16.66 -7.52 3.41
CA GLY A 79 -17.75 -6.62 3.05
C GLY A 79 -18.39 -6.99 1.71
N GLN A 80 -17.58 -7.34 0.71
CA GLN A 80 -18.10 -7.82 -0.58
C GLN A 80 -18.92 -9.11 -0.43
N LYS A 81 -18.45 -10.09 0.34
CA LYS A 81 -19.19 -11.35 0.58
C LYS A 81 -20.53 -11.11 1.26
N ILE A 82 -20.56 -10.22 2.24
CA ILE A 82 -21.80 -9.86 2.96
C ILE A 82 -22.79 -9.20 1.97
N LEU A 83 -22.29 -8.25 1.17
CA LEU A 83 -23.09 -7.59 0.14
C LEU A 83 -23.67 -8.59 -0.86
N GLU A 84 -22.89 -9.58 -1.31
CA GLU A 84 -23.34 -10.58 -2.28
C GLU A 84 -24.43 -11.49 -1.69
N THR A 85 -24.32 -11.86 -0.41
CA THR A 85 -25.17 -12.87 0.24
C THR A 85 -26.47 -12.30 0.84
N ASP A 86 -26.44 -11.06 1.34
CA ASP A 86 -27.56 -10.47 2.09
C ASP A 86 -28.20 -9.30 1.32
N ASP A 87 -29.34 -9.58 0.69
CA ASP A 87 -30.10 -8.58 -0.06
C ASP A 87 -30.71 -7.50 0.84
N THR A 88 -30.93 -7.78 2.14
CA THR A 88 -31.39 -6.75 3.09
C THR A 88 -30.28 -5.75 3.37
N CYS A 89 -29.03 -6.22 3.44
CA CYS A 89 -27.84 -5.38 3.55
C CYS A 89 -27.68 -4.49 2.30
N LYS A 90 -27.85 -5.06 1.09
CA LYS A 90 -27.84 -4.30 -0.17
C LYS A 90 -28.89 -3.19 -0.17
N GLN A 91 -30.14 -3.52 0.17
CA GLN A 91 -31.24 -2.55 0.20
C GLN A 91 -31.02 -1.43 1.22
N CYS A 92 -30.46 -1.76 2.39
CA CYS A 92 -30.09 -0.78 3.41
C CYS A 92 -29.05 0.20 2.88
N ILE A 93 -27.98 -0.30 2.25
CA ILE A 93 -26.91 0.51 1.67
C ILE A 93 -27.44 1.39 0.52
N ASP A 94 -28.25 0.84 -0.38
CA ASP A 94 -28.88 1.60 -1.45
C ASP A 94 -29.75 2.75 -0.93
N LYS A 95 -30.50 2.52 0.16
CA LYS A 95 -31.27 3.58 0.83
C LYS A 95 -30.37 4.66 1.41
N CYS A 96 -29.28 4.29 2.08
CA CYS A 96 -28.33 5.24 2.64
C CYS A 96 -27.62 6.06 1.52
N LEU A 97 -27.26 5.44 0.40
CA LEU A 97 -26.67 6.12 -0.77
C LEU A 97 -27.66 7.07 -1.46
N LYS A 98 -28.92 6.66 -1.64
CA LYS A 98 -29.98 7.53 -2.18
C LYS A 98 -30.22 8.75 -1.29
N ASN A 99 -30.19 8.57 0.03
CA ASN A 99 -30.36 9.67 0.99
C ASN A 99 -29.16 10.63 1.00
N ALA A 100 -27.93 10.13 0.81
CA ALA A 100 -26.74 10.97 0.66
C ALA A 100 -26.83 11.87 -0.58
N LYS A 101 -27.20 11.30 -1.74
CA LYS A 101 -27.40 12.06 -2.99
C LYS A 101 -28.51 13.11 -2.90
N LYS A 102 -29.60 12.80 -2.18
CA LYS A 102 -30.69 13.76 -1.92
C LYS A 102 -30.23 14.97 -1.09
N LYS A 103 -29.29 14.77 -0.15
CA LYS A 103 -28.71 15.86 0.65
C LYS A 103 -27.74 16.71 -0.17
N GLU A 104 -26.96 16.10 -1.05
CA GLU A 104 -26.06 16.77 -2.00
C GLU A 104 -26.80 17.71 -2.97
N ASN A 105 -27.98 17.30 -3.45
CA ASN A 105 -28.81 18.12 -4.34
C ASN A 105 -29.54 19.28 -3.62
N GLY A 106 -29.37 19.41 -2.30
CA GLY A 106 -29.98 20.47 -1.49
C GLY A 106 -29.00 21.53 -0.97
N LEU A 107 -27.69 21.27 -0.91
CA LEU A 107 -26.64 22.23 -0.54
C LEU A 107 -25.23 21.64 -0.77
N VAL A 108 -24.46 22.24 -1.70
CA VAL A 108 -22.98 22.36 -1.77
C VAL A 108 -22.14 21.06 -1.89
N PRO A 109 -21.11 20.99 -2.77
CA PRO A 109 -20.47 19.74 -3.18
C PRO A 109 -19.55 19.12 -2.10
N PRO A 110 -19.43 17.79 -2.00
CA PRO A 110 -18.56 17.16 -1.02
C PRO A 110 -17.15 16.98 -1.57
N SER A 111 -16.24 17.82 -1.10
CA SER A 111 -14.81 17.54 -1.08
C SER A 111 -14.38 16.79 0.19
N LYS A 112 -15.23 15.92 0.77
CA LYS A 112 -14.90 15.17 2.00
C LYS A 112 -15.39 13.71 1.94
N LEU A 113 -14.45 12.80 2.16
CA LEU A 113 -14.62 11.34 2.24
C LEU A 113 -15.64 10.96 3.31
N ILE A 114 -16.69 10.23 2.90
CA ILE A 114 -17.70 9.66 3.82
C ILE A 114 -17.15 8.36 4.41
N TRP A 115 -17.10 8.26 5.74
CA TRP A 115 -16.85 7.01 6.46
C TRP A 115 -18.16 6.53 7.12
N ILE A 116 -18.63 5.34 6.74
CA ILE A 116 -19.79 4.69 7.37
C ILE A 116 -19.31 4.00 8.65
N HIS A 117 -19.70 4.52 9.82
CA HIS A 117 -19.22 4.04 11.12
C HIS A 117 -20.07 2.90 11.71
N SER A 118 -21.31 2.70 11.27
CA SER A 118 -22.17 1.60 11.74
C SER A 118 -23.34 1.33 10.81
N ILE A 119 -23.57 0.05 10.48
CA ILE A 119 -24.77 -0.45 9.82
C ILE A 119 -25.41 -1.45 10.79
N SER A 120 -26.53 -1.08 11.41
CA SER A 120 -27.40 -2.02 12.13
C SER A 120 -28.78 -2.05 11.47
N ASN A 121 -29.50 -3.17 11.62
CA ASN A 121 -30.81 -3.43 11.00
C ASN A 121 -31.90 -2.40 11.34
N THR A 122 -31.67 -1.50 12.32
CA THR A 122 -32.63 -0.49 12.75
C THR A 122 -32.11 0.94 12.69
N HIS A 123 -30.80 1.18 12.48
CA HIS A 123 -30.24 2.54 12.42
C HIS A 123 -29.00 2.62 11.52
N CYS A 124 -29.10 3.40 10.43
CA CYS A 124 -27.96 3.78 9.57
C CYS A 124 -27.53 5.20 9.99
N SER A 125 -26.56 5.29 10.90
CA SER A 125 -26.03 6.56 11.41
C SER A 125 -24.83 6.98 10.57
N ILE A 126 -25.01 7.97 9.70
CA ILE A 126 -23.91 8.62 8.96
C ILE A 126 -23.55 9.92 9.69
N THR A 127 -22.40 9.94 10.35
CA THR A 127 -21.80 11.15 10.93
C THR A 127 -20.71 11.70 10.02
N TYR A 128 -20.79 12.99 9.71
CA TYR A 128 -19.77 13.73 8.98
C TYR A 128 -18.81 14.35 10.02
N PHE A 129 -17.50 14.13 9.88
CA PHE A 129 -16.49 14.88 10.66
C PHE A 129 -16.09 16.12 9.87
N PHE A 130 -16.19 17.29 10.51
CA PHE A 130 -15.86 18.61 9.94
C PHE A 130 -14.35 18.81 9.80
#